data_AF-A0A091IPD2-F1
#
_entry.id   AF-A0A091IPD2-F1
#
_cell.length_a   1.000
_cell.length_b   1.000
_cell.length_c   1.000
_cell.angle_alpha   90.00
_cell.angle_beta   90.00
_cell.angle_gamma   90.00
#
_symmetry.space_group_name_H-M   'P 1'
#
loop_
_entity.id
_entity.type
_entity.pdbx_description
1 polymer ?
#
loop_
_entity_poly.entity_id
_entity_poly.type
_entity_poly.pdbx_seq_one_letter_code
_entity_poly.pdbx_strand_id
1 'polypeptide(L)'
;TVLHETISTRPQPLPARYFDTKTTEPISFFLSGLEELLSWQPDPNDEFNVSTVPLAKRQPPLHTKRPRTLVCHDMRGGYLEDRFIQGSATRNPYVFYHWRYIDIFVYFSHHTVTIPPVCWTNAAHRNGVPMLGEGRASCRTGHIQDGGKLCEAFVASGEEAYSPVSQQLARIAQHYRFDGWLINIENPLSAAAVQNLPHFLRHLTAQVHHAVPGGLVIWYDSVLQNGSLTWQNELNRQNSVFFDACDGLFTNYNWKEEHLERTRRMAGPRHADVYVGVDVFARGDVIGGGLDTYKSLRLIRQHSLSAAIFAPGWVYEHLGEENFLHNENKFWALLAEYLNTHSICTLPLATSFSLGAGTSRFLDGKEEESGPWYNLSAQEIQPLYPEHEGWLSTSCCLQDAWCGGSSLKVHGKIPPGEDHVATREHPLWGTGQMPAPPKLFLTLLYKLEGPHAEELSVALELTTWDSSTCHADVTSLPGED
;
A
#
# COMPACT_ATOMS: atom_id res chain seq x y z
N THR A 1 -15.69 -5.52 -56.12
CA THR A 1 -16.66 -5.63 -55.01
C THR A 1 -16.67 -4.30 -54.28
N VAL A 2 -17.77 -3.55 -54.36
CA VAL A 2 -17.89 -2.25 -53.68
C VAL A 2 -18.14 -2.52 -52.21
N LEU A 3 -17.16 -2.25 -51.35
CA LEU A 3 -17.32 -2.29 -49.90
C LEU A 3 -18.33 -1.20 -49.53
N HIS A 4 -19.57 -1.61 -49.24
CA HIS A 4 -20.53 -0.72 -48.60
C HIS A 4 -20.16 -0.69 -47.12
N GLU A 5 -19.46 0.37 -46.72
CA GLU A 5 -19.23 0.65 -45.32
C GLU A 5 -20.54 1.22 -44.75
N THR A 6 -21.31 0.35 -44.09
CA THR A 6 -22.55 0.75 -43.41
C THR A 6 -22.15 1.60 -42.21
N ILE A 7 -22.17 2.92 -42.36
CA ILE A 7 -21.98 3.86 -41.25
C ILE A 7 -23.21 3.75 -40.34
N SER A 8 -23.08 2.95 -39.28
CA SER A 8 -24.08 2.85 -38.22
C SER A 8 -23.98 4.09 -37.32
N THR A 9 -25.05 4.86 -37.23
CA THR A 9 -25.19 6.00 -36.29
C THR A 9 -25.61 5.56 -34.88
N ARG A 10 -25.77 4.25 -34.65
CA ARG A 10 -26.02 3.73 -33.29
C ARG A 10 -24.72 3.86 -32.49
N PRO A 11 -24.76 4.44 -31.27
CA PRO A 11 -23.61 4.47 -30.39
C PRO A 11 -23.06 3.05 -30.23
N GLN A 12 -21.78 2.84 -30.55
CA GLN A 12 -21.14 1.59 -30.20
C GLN A 12 -21.02 1.55 -28.67
N PRO A 13 -21.38 0.43 -28.03
CA PRO A 13 -21.20 0.30 -26.59
C PRO A 13 -19.72 0.41 -26.27
N LEU A 14 -19.39 1.18 -25.23
CA LEU A 14 -18.02 1.31 -24.76
C LEU A 14 -17.49 -0.08 -24.34
N PRO A 15 -16.20 -0.38 -24.55
CA PRO A 15 -15.64 -1.68 -24.18
C PRO A 15 -15.77 -1.92 -22.67
N ALA A 16 -16.48 -2.98 -22.28
CA ALA A 16 -16.77 -3.30 -20.88
C ALA A 16 -15.52 -3.58 -20.03
N ARG A 17 -14.35 -3.75 -20.66
CA ARG A 17 -13.05 -3.83 -19.96
C ARG A 17 -12.67 -2.49 -19.33
N TYR A 18 -12.90 -1.40 -20.05
CA TYR A 18 -12.41 -0.06 -19.67
C TYR A 18 -13.51 0.82 -19.09
N PHE A 19 -14.78 0.48 -19.31
CA PHE A 19 -15.91 1.29 -18.89
C PHE A 19 -16.96 0.46 -18.19
N ASP A 20 -17.49 0.98 -17.09
CA ASP A 20 -18.59 0.33 -16.38
C ASP A 20 -19.85 0.31 -17.24
N THR A 21 -20.51 -0.85 -17.28
CA THR A 21 -21.64 -1.10 -18.18
C THR A 21 -22.92 -0.36 -17.80
N LYS A 22 -22.99 0.19 -16.59
CA LYS A 22 -24.17 0.91 -16.09
C LYS A 22 -23.98 2.42 -16.12
N THR A 23 -22.80 2.89 -15.75
CA THR A 23 -22.47 4.30 -15.57
C THR A 23 -21.69 4.88 -16.75
N THR A 24 -21.08 4.04 -17.59
CA THR A 24 -20.15 4.42 -18.67
C THR A 24 -18.87 5.11 -18.20
N GLU A 25 -18.63 5.15 -16.89
CA GLU A 25 -17.42 5.71 -16.30
C GLU A 25 -16.21 4.80 -16.57
N PRO A 26 -15.01 5.36 -16.78
CA PRO A 26 -13.82 4.56 -16.93
C PRO A 26 -13.51 3.82 -15.62
N ILE A 27 -13.09 2.57 -15.75
CA ILE A 27 -12.81 1.68 -14.62
C ILE A 27 -11.43 1.02 -14.74
N SER A 28 -10.90 0.60 -13.59
CA SER A 28 -9.78 -0.33 -13.53
C SER A 28 -10.23 -1.76 -13.81
N PHE A 29 -9.27 -2.58 -14.23
CA PHE A 29 -9.50 -3.95 -14.67
C PHE A 29 -8.32 -4.85 -14.32
N PHE A 30 -8.55 -6.15 -14.44
CA PHE A 30 -7.55 -7.21 -14.31
C PHE A 30 -7.49 -8.01 -15.61
N LEU A 31 -6.47 -8.88 -15.75
CA LEU A 31 -6.40 -9.84 -16.84
C LEU A 31 -6.75 -11.23 -16.29
N SER A 32 -7.73 -11.86 -16.93
CA SER A 32 -8.35 -13.10 -16.46
C SER A 32 -7.48 -14.33 -16.72
N GLY A 33 -6.54 -14.26 -17.66
CA GLY A 33 -5.70 -15.40 -18.02
C GLY A 33 -4.52 -15.06 -18.92
N LEU A 34 -3.76 -16.10 -19.26
CA LEU A 34 -2.51 -16.01 -20.00
C LEU A 34 -2.68 -15.47 -21.43
N GLU A 35 -3.75 -15.85 -22.12
CA GLU A 35 -4.04 -15.36 -23.47
C GLU A 35 -4.30 -13.85 -23.46
N GLU A 36 -5.06 -13.37 -22.48
CA GLU A 36 -5.33 -11.94 -22.31
C GLU A 36 -4.06 -11.17 -21.94
N LEU A 37 -3.21 -11.75 -21.08
CA LEU A 37 -1.89 -11.20 -20.78
C LEU A 37 -1.04 -11.07 -22.05
N LEU A 38 -0.86 -12.15 -22.80
CA LEU A 38 0.01 -12.17 -23.99
C LEU A 38 -0.53 -11.34 -25.16
N SER A 39 -1.85 -11.15 -25.23
CA SER A 39 -2.50 -10.29 -26.24
C SER A 39 -2.60 -8.83 -25.81
N TRP A 40 -2.32 -8.50 -24.55
CA TRP A 40 -2.38 -7.12 -24.07
C TRP A 40 -1.43 -6.23 -24.88
N GLN A 41 -1.94 -5.09 -25.29
CA GLN A 41 -1.19 -3.98 -25.87
C GLN A 41 -1.78 -2.68 -25.32
N PRO A 42 -0.99 -1.59 -25.25
CA PRO A 42 -1.51 -0.28 -24.91
C PRO A 42 -2.71 0.10 -25.77
N ASP A 43 -3.79 0.50 -25.13
CA ASP A 43 -5.02 1.01 -25.73
C ASP A 43 -5.17 2.50 -25.39
N PRO A 44 -5.74 3.35 -26.27
CA PRO A 44 -5.99 4.75 -25.94
C PRO A 44 -6.85 4.96 -24.68
N ASN A 45 -7.72 3.99 -24.33
CA ASN A 45 -8.52 4.05 -23.12
C ASN A 45 -7.70 3.78 -21.83
N ASP A 46 -6.47 3.27 -21.96
CA ASP A 46 -5.58 3.02 -20.83
C ASP A 46 -5.13 4.33 -20.16
N GLU A 47 -5.21 5.47 -20.84
CA GLU A 47 -4.77 6.78 -20.31
C GLU A 47 -5.39 7.12 -18.95
N PHE A 48 -6.63 6.69 -18.69
CA PHE A 48 -7.28 6.90 -17.40
C PHE A 48 -6.70 6.04 -16.26
N ASN A 49 -6.12 4.89 -16.60
CA ASN A 49 -5.55 3.92 -15.65
C ASN A 49 -4.03 4.08 -15.47
N VAL A 50 -3.37 4.98 -16.22
CA VAL A 50 -1.93 5.25 -16.06
C VAL A 50 -1.69 6.20 -14.88
N SER A 51 -0.82 5.81 -13.95
CA SER A 51 -0.51 6.66 -12.80
C SER A 51 0.15 7.99 -13.21
N THR A 52 -0.34 9.07 -12.61
CA THR A 52 0.15 10.44 -12.86
C THR A 52 1.11 10.92 -11.77
N VAL A 53 1.18 10.21 -10.64
CA VAL A 53 2.04 10.56 -9.50
C VAL A 53 3.30 9.71 -9.55
N PRO A 54 4.50 10.29 -9.69
CA PRO A 54 5.74 9.53 -9.60
C PRO A 54 6.01 9.09 -8.16
N LEU A 55 6.69 7.95 -7.98
CA LEU A 55 7.09 7.45 -6.66
C LEU A 55 7.96 8.48 -5.93
N ALA A 56 7.43 9.02 -4.83
CA ALA A 56 8.11 10.03 -4.03
C ALA A 56 9.34 9.45 -3.33
N LYS A 57 10.36 10.29 -3.15
CA LYS A 57 11.54 9.91 -2.37
C LYS A 57 11.19 9.86 -0.89
N ARG A 58 11.74 8.86 -0.20
CA ARG A 58 11.55 8.67 1.24
C ARG A 58 12.87 8.51 1.99
N GLN A 59 12.81 8.77 3.29
CA GLN A 59 13.89 8.48 4.24
C GLN A 59 13.37 7.62 5.40
N PRO A 60 14.07 6.53 5.76
CA PRO A 60 15.22 5.97 5.04
C PRO A 60 14.82 5.41 3.65
N PRO A 61 15.76 5.30 2.69
CA PRO A 61 15.48 4.67 1.40
C PRO A 61 15.08 3.19 1.55
N LEU A 62 14.26 2.69 0.64
CA LEU A 62 13.76 1.30 0.65
C LEU A 62 14.87 0.22 0.63
N HIS A 63 16.02 0.52 0.02
CA HIS A 63 17.15 -0.41 -0.10
C HIS A 63 18.02 -0.48 1.18
N THR A 64 17.65 0.25 2.23
CA THR A 64 18.31 0.09 3.53
C THR A 64 18.04 -1.30 4.10
N LYS A 65 19.03 -1.91 4.77
CA LYS A 65 18.93 -3.28 5.31
C LYS A 65 18.09 -3.40 6.58
N ARG A 66 17.27 -2.40 6.90
CA ARG A 66 16.38 -2.46 8.06
C ARG A 66 15.22 -3.44 7.78
N PRO A 67 14.66 -4.09 8.81
CA PRO A 67 13.38 -4.78 8.66
C PRO A 67 12.32 -3.87 8.04
N ARG A 68 11.56 -4.42 7.10
CA ARG A 68 10.51 -3.73 6.35
C ARG A 68 9.12 -4.23 6.72
N THR A 69 8.12 -3.43 6.40
CA THR A 69 6.71 -3.81 6.51
C THR A 69 6.09 -3.82 5.12
N LEU A 70 5.63 -4.97 4.65
CA LEU A 70 4.79 -5.10 3.47
C LEU A 70 3.33 -5.17 3.91
N VAL A 71 2.42 -4.49 3.22
CA VAL A 71 0.98 -4.70 3.34
C VAL A 71 0.46 -5.38 2.10
N CYS A 72 -0.33 -6.44 2.29
CA CYS A 72 -1.04 -7.13 1.24
C CYS A 72 -2.55 -6.98 1.51
N HIS A 73 -3.18 -6.10 0.74
CA HIS A 73 -4.40 -5.35 1.10
C HIS A 73 -5.69 -6.18 1.28
N ASP A 74 -5.85 -7.30 0.57
CA ASP A 74 -7.05 -8.17 0.50
C ASP A 74 -8.32 -7.62 1.19
N MET A 75 -9.09 -6.83 0.43
CA MET A 75 -10.33 -6.17 0.88
C MET A 75 -11.50 -6.64 0.01
N ARG A 76 -12.31 -7.57 0.53
CA ARG A 76 -13.44 -8.25 -0.18
C ARG A 76 -13.14 -8.64 -1.65
N GLY A 77 -11.90 -9.02 -1.90
CA GLY A 77 -11.40 -9.48 -3.20
C GLY A 77 -11.06 -8.42 -4.24
N GLY A 78 -11.10 -7.13 -3.89
CA GLY A 78 -10.65 -6.03 -4.73
C GLY A 78 -11.64 -5.57 -5.80
N TYR A 79 -11.26 -4.53 -6.53
CA TYR A 79 -12.02 -3.82 -7.57
C TYR A 79 -13.46 -3.52 -7.16
N LEU A 80 -13.62 -2.97 -5.95
CA LEU A 80 -14.88 -2.49 -5.39
C LEU A 80 -15.17 -1.09 -5.94
N GLU A 81 -15.34 -0.10 -5.08
CA GLU A 81 -15.52 1.30 -5.47
C GLU A 81 -14.22 1.94 -5.97
N ASP A 82 -13.08 1.38 -5.59
CA ASP A 82 -11.75 1.77 -6.07
C ASP A 82 -11.50 1.47 -7.54
N ARG A 83 -12.36 0.67 -8.19
CA ARG A 83 -12.33 0.52 -9.65
C ARG A 83 -12.81 1.78 -10.38
N PHE A 84 -13.62 2.64 -9.75
CA PHE A 84 -14.07 3.90 -10.36
C PHE A 84 -12.96 4.94 -10.19
N ILE A 85 -12.03 4.95 -11.14
CA ILE A 85 -10.77 5.69 -11.06
C ILE A 85 -10.92 7.22 -11.09
N GLN A 86 -12.09 7.72 -11.52
CA GLN A 86 -12.45 9.13 -11.46
C GLN A 86 -13.24 9.51 -10.20
N GLY A 87 -13.48 8.52 -9.34
CA GLY A 87 -14.19 8.65 -8.08
C GLY A 87 -15.61 8.12 -8.15
N SER A 88 -16.23 7.97 -6.98
CA SER A 88 -17.57 7.44 -6.79
C SER A 88 -18.28 8.15 -5.64
N ALA A 89 -19.62 8.07 -5.62
CA ALA A 89 -20.44 8.65 -4.55
C ALA A 89 -20.60 7.70 -3.33
N THR A 90 -19.50 7.09 -2.90
CA THR A 90 -19.52 6.07 -1.83
C THR A 90 -19.48 6.73 -0.45
N ARG A 91 -20.40 6.35 0.45
CA ARG A 91 -20.52 6.94 1.79
C ARG A 91 -19.43 6.51 2.77
N ASN A 92 -19.15 5.21 2.83
CA ASN A 92 -18.16 4.63 3.76
C ASN A 92 -17.12 3.84 2.93
N PRO A 93 -16.30 4.49 2.10
CA PRO A 93 -15.29 3.76 1.34
C PRO A 93 -14.21 3.19 2.27
N TYR A 94 -13.61 2.06 1.88
CA TYR A 94 -12.36 1.64 2.49
C TYR A 94 -11.24 2.59 2.04
N VAL A 95 -10.56 3.21 3.01
CA VAL A 95 -9.43 4.10 2.77
C VAL A 95 -8.24 3.67 3.62
N PHE A 96 -7.10 3.45 2.98
CA PHE A 96 -5.84 3.25 3.68
C PHE A 96 -5.05 4.55 3.69
N TYR A 97 -4.52 4.94 4.84
CA TYR A 97 -3.81 6.21 5.00
C TYR A 97 -2.61 6.13 5.96
N HIS A 98 -2.27 4.94 6.45
CA HIS A 98 -1.13 4.69 7.33
C HIS A 98 0.17 4.39 6.54
N TRP A 99 0.34 5.04 5.39
CA TRP A 99 1.44 4.77 4.46
C TRP A 99 2.83 4.86 5.09
N ARG A 100 3.01 5.78 6.03
CA ARG A 100 4.29 6.02 6.72
C ARG A 100 4.76 4.85 7.60
N TYR A 101 3.88 3.91 7.92
CA TYR A 101 4.21 2.70 8.68
C TYR A 101 4.68 1.53 7.80
N ILE A 102 4.57 1.67 6.48
CA ILE A 102 4.74 0.56 5.56
C ILE A 102 5.78 0.87 4.48
N ASP A 103 6.48 -0.15 4.02
CA ASP A 103 7.56 -0.01 3.04
C ASP A 103 7.14 -0.41 1.63
N ILE A 104 6.16 -1.29 1.49
CA ILE A 104 5.66 -1.86 0.23
C ILE A 104 4.17 -2.13 0.39
N PHE A 105 3.39 -1.85 -0.66
CA PHE A 105 1.97 -2.21 -0.70
C PHE A 105 1.70 -3.13 -1.89
N VAL A 106 0.98 -4.22 -1.66
CA VAL A 106 0.50 -5.14 -2.69
C VAL A 106 -1.00 -4.99 -2.80
N TYR A 107 -1.48 -4.57 -3.98
CA TYR A 107 -2.89 -4.63 -4.29
C TYR A 107 -3.25 -6.07 -4.64
N PHE A 108 -3.80 -6.77 -3.65
CA PHE A 108 -4.14 -8.18 -3.75
C PHE A 108 -5.58 -8.35 -4.23
N SER A 109 -5.78 -9.24 -5.21
CA SER A 109 -7.11 -9.61 -5.70
C SER A 109 -7.15 -11.09 -6.03
N HIS A 110 -8.33 -11.67 -6.26
CA HIS A 110 -8.43 -13.11 -6.54
C HIS A 110 -8.37 -13.42 -8.04
N HIS A 111 -7.79 -12.52 -8.86
CA HIS A 111 -7.64 -12.64 -10.31
C HIS A 111 -6.25 -13.11 -10.73
N THR A 112 -6.12 -13.66 -11.95
CA THR A 112 -4.87 -14.23 -12.47
C THR A 112 -3.76 -13.18 -12.59
N VAL A 113 -4.05 -12.01 -13.17
CA VAL A 113 -3.12 -10.88 -13.20
C VAL A 113 -3.86 -9.65 -12.72
N THR A 114 -3.44 -9.17 -11.56
CA THR A 114 -4.02 -8.02 -10.88
C THR A 114 -3.23 -6.77 -11.21
N ILE A 115 -3.85 -5.81 -11.91
CA ILE A 115 -3.29 -4.49 -12.15
C ILE A 115 -3.85 -3.55 -11.07
N PRO A 116 -3.02 -2.97 -10.17
CA PRO A 116 -3.52 -2.09 -9.13
C PRO A 116 -4.36 -0.94 -9.72
N PRO A 117 -5.56 -0.65 -9.20
CA PRO A 117 -6.29 0.53 -9.62
C PRO A 117 -5.45 1.78 -9.45
N VAL A 118 -5.49 2.68 -10.44
CA VAL A 118 -4.58 3.84 -10.52
C VAL A 118 -4.63 4.72 -9.27
N CYS A 119 -5.77 4.77 -8.59
CA CYS A 119 -5.98 5.54 -7.38
C CYS A 119 -5.11 5.06 -6.21
N TRP A 120 -4.89 3.75 -6.11
CA TRP A 120 -3.97 3.15 -5.14
C TRP A 120 -2.51 3.46 -5.46
N THR A 121 -2.12 3.32 -6.73
CA THR A 121 -0.76 3.66 -7.18
C THR A 121 -0.44 5.13 -6.91
N ASN A 122 -1.37 6.03 -7.26
CA ASN A 122 -1.21 7.47 -7.02
C ASN A 122 -1.03 7.79 -5.52
N ALA A 123 -1.85 7.20 -4.65
CA ALA A 123 -1.77 7.41 -3.21
C ALA A 123 -0.47 6.83 -2.60
N ALA A 124 -0.10 5.61 -2.98
CA ALA A 124 1.12 4.96 -2.52
C ALA A 124 2.37 5.74 -2.97
N HIS A 125 2.44 6.12 -4.24
CA HIS A 125 3.54 6.89 -4.81
C HIS A 125 3.70 8.25 -4.15
N ARG A 126 2.60 8.98 -3.92
CA ARG A 126 2.63 10.26 -3.18
C ARG A 126 3.29 10.10 -1.80
N ASN A 127 3.07 8.95 -1.16
CA ASN A 127 3.62 8.62 0.15
C ASN A 127 4.98 7.88 0.10
N GLY A 128 5.59 7.75 -1.08
CA GLY A 128 6.89 7.10 -1.26
C GLY A 128 6.86 5.58 -1.05
N VAL A 129 5.70 4.95 -1.21
CA VAL A 129 5.51 3.51 -1.07
C VAL A 129 5.35 2.89 -2.46
N PRO A 130 6.21 1.93 -2.86
CA PRO A 130 6.03 1.19 -4.09
C PRO A 130 4.76 0.32 -4.03
N MET A 131 4.05 0.28 -5.14
CA MET A 131 2.81 -0.46 -5.36
C MET A 131 3.07 -1.68 -6.24
N LEU A 132 2.77 -2.87 -5.75
CA LEU A 132 2.88 -4.11 -6.52
C LEU A 132 1.49 -4.62 -6.91
N GLY A 133 1.40 -5.13 -8.15
CA GLY A 133 0.31 -6.00 -8.56
C GLY A 133 0.51 -7.43 -8.08
N GLU A 134 -0.38 -8.33 -8.50
CA GLU A 134 -0.28 -9.77 -8.22
C GLU A 134 -0.33 -10.57 -9.52
N GLY A 135 0.64 -11.46 -9.70
CA GLY A 135 0.58 -12.55 -10.66
C GLY A 135 0.24 -13.85 -9.94
N ARG A 136 -1.00 -14.32 -10.08
CA ARG A 136 -1.54 -15.47 -9.38
C ARG A 136 -1.78 -16.65 -10.30
N ALA A 137 -1.44 -17.84 -9.82
CA ALA A 137 -1.94 -19.11 -10.35
C ALA A 137 -2.51 -19.92 -9.18
N SER A 138 -3.84 -19.91 -8.99
CA SER A 138 -4.49 -20.65 -7.90
C SER A 138 -5.74 -21.37 -8.42
N CYS A 139 -5.99 -22.56 -7.89
CA CYS A 139 -7.13 -23.42 -8.21
C CYS A 139 -8.20 -23.47 -7.09
N ARG A 140 -8.10 -22.61 -6.06
CA ARG A 140 -8.85 -22.76 -4.80
C ARG A 140 -10.21 -22.07 -4.73
N THR A 141 -10.55 -21.19 -5.66
CA THR A 141 -11.92 -20.65 -5.76
C THR A 141 -12.61 -21.34 -6.94
N GLY A 142 -13.83 -21.84 -6.72
CA GLY A 142 -14.59 -22.70 -7.65
C GLY A 142 -14.92 -22.11 -9.05
N HIS A 143 -14.30 -20.99 -9.42
CA HIS A 143 -14.41 -20.32 -10.71
C HIS A 143 -13.09 -20.28 -11.51
N ILE A 144 -11.96 -20.74 -10.97
CA ILE A 144 -10.65 -20.68 -11.64
C ILE A 144 -9.98 -22.07 -11.66
N GLN A 145 -10.54 -23.00 -12.44
CA GLN A 145 -9.91 -24.31 -12.69
C GLN A 145 -8.77 -24.25 -13.73
N ASP A 146 -8.62 -23.12 -14.43
CA ASP A 146 -7.69 -22.99 -15.57
C ASP A 146 -6.36 -22.28 -15.25
N GLY A 147 -6.30 -21.40 -14.24
CA GLY A 147 -5.09 -20.62 -13.93
C GLY A 147 -3.87 -21.48 -13.57
N GLY A 148 -4.06 -22.53 -12.76
CA GLY A 148 -2.97 -23.45 -12.39
C GLY A 148 -2.46 -24.31 -13.55
N LYS A 149 -3.35 -24.73 -14.47
CA LYS A 149 -2.97 -25.48 -15.68
C LYS A 149 -2.19 -24.61 -16.67
N LEU A 150 -2.57 -23.33 -16.77
CA LEU A 150 -1.87 -22.37 -17.63
C LEU A 150 -0.47 -22.07 -17.11
N CYS A 151 -0.32 -21.87 -15.80
CA CYS A 151 0.98 -21.66 -15.18
C CYS A 151 1.90 -22.87 -15.35
N GLU A 152 1.37 -24.07 -15.12
CA GLU A 152 2.08 -25.31 -15.42
C GLU A 152 2.54 -25.35 -16.88
N ALA A 153 1.65 -25.05 -17.84
CA ALA A 153 1.94 -25.16 -19.26
C ALA A 153 3.06 -24.22 -19.74
N PHE A 154 3.01 -22.93 -19.41
CA PHE A 154 4.02 -21.99 -19.90
C PHE A 154 5.37 -22.16 -19.19
N VAL A 155 5.37 -22.52 -17.90
CA VAL A 155 6.62 -22.74 -17.16
C VAL A 155 7.26 -24.07 -17.59
N ALA A 156 6.50 -25.15 -17.74
CA ALA A 156 7.03 -26.44 -18.19
C ALA A 156 7.62 -26.39 -19.60
N SER A 157 7.07 -25.54 -20.47
CA SER A 157 7.49 -25.42 -21.88
C SER A 157 8.83 -24.69 -22.07
N GLY A 158 9.42 -24.14 -21.01
CA GLY A 158 10.77 -23.56 -21.03
C GLY A 158 10.80 -22.08 -21.45
N GLU A 159 12.01 -21.59 -21.75
CA GLU A 159 12.30 -20.16 -21.90
C GLU A 159 11.50 -19.46 -22.99
N GLU A 160 11.32 -20.09 -24.14
CA GLU A 160 10.53 -19.54 -25.25
C GLU A 160 9.08 -19.26 -24.84
N ALA A 161 8.53 -20.03 -23.90
CA ALA A 161 7.16 -19.89 -23.42
C ALA A 161 7.03 -18.91 -22.25
N TYR A 162 7.96 -18.94 -21.28
CA TYR A 162 7.88 -18.05 -20.12
C TYR A 162 8.45 -16.65 -20.38
N SER A 163 9.35 -16.47 -21.36
CA SER A 163 9.97 -15.17 -21.65
C SER A 163 8.96 -14.11 -22.10
N PRO A 164 8.01 -14.39 -23.02
CA PRO A 164 6.94 -13.46 -23.37
C PRO A 164 6.10 -13.05 -22.16
N VAL A 165 5.81 -13.99 -21.26
CA VAL A 165 5.03 -13.73 -20.02
C VAL A 165 5.77 -12.74 -19.14
N SER A 166 7.06 -12.98 -18.88
CA SER A 166 7.90 -12.08 -18.07
C SER A 166 7.98 -10.67 -18.68
N GLN A 167 8.21 -10.57 -19.98
CA GLN A 167 8.28 -9.30 -20.70
C GLN A 167 6.96 -8.56 -20.60
N GLN A 168 5.84 -9.28 -20.73
CA GLN A 168 4.51 -8.68 -20.73
C GLN A 168 4.12 -8.13 -19.36
N LEU A 169 4.42 -8.85 -18.28
CA LEU A 169 4.25 -8.36 -16.91
C LEU A 169 5.10 -7.10 -16.64
N ALA A 170 6.35 -7.07 -17.10
CA ALA A 170 7.20 -5.88 -16.97
C ALA A 170 6.69 -4.69 -17.81
N ARG A 171 6.23 -4.94 -19.03
CA ARG A 171 5.63 -3.91 -19.91
C ARG A 171 4.37 -3.31 -19.30
N ILE A 172 3.50 -4.12 -18.70
CA ILE A 172 2.28 -3.66 -18.01
C ILE A 172 2.64 -2.79 -16.80
N ALA A 173 3.58 -3.24 -15.95
CA ALA A 173 4.05 -2.46 -14.81
C ALA A 173 4.63 -1.10 -15.24
N GLN A 174 5.44 -1.09 -16.31
CA GLN A 174 5.99 0.14 -16.88
C GLN A 174 4.91 1.06 -17.47
N HIS A 175 3.94 0.50 -18.19
CA HIS A 175 2.89 1.27 -18.85
C HIS A 175 1.96 1.97 -17.86
N TYR A 176 1.42 1.23 -16.89
CA TYR A 176 0.56 1.80 -15.84
C TYR A 176 1.33 2.47 -14.70
N ARG A 177 2.65 2.32 -14.70
CA ARG A 177 3.61 2.94 -13.78
C ARG A 177 3.38 2.50 -12.33
N PHE A 178 3.34 1.20 -12.09
CA PHE A 178 3.46 0.60 -10.75
C PHE A 178 4.74 -0.25 -10.68
N ASP A 179 5.11 -0.70 -9.48
CA ASP A 179 6.49 -1.05 -9.15
C ASP A 179 6.81 -2.55 -9.16
N GLY A 180 5.96 -3.38 -9.77
CA GLY A 180 6.24 -4.81 -9.95
C GLY A 180 5.18 -5.72 -9.36
N TRP A 181 5.61 -6.90 -8.87
CA TRP A 181 4.71 -8.05 -8.73
C TRP A 181 4.97 -8.91 -7.49
N LEU A 182 3.90 -9.28 -6.79
CA LEU A 182 3.86 -10.48 -5.95
C LEU A 182 3.49 -11.67 -6.84
N ILE A 183 4.30 -12.73 -6.83
CA ILE A 183 4.03 -13.98 -7.56
C ILE A 183 3.56 -15.03 -6.58
N ASN A 184 2.31 -15.49 -6.77
CA ASN A 184 1.67 -16.47 -5.91
C ASN A 184 1.12 -17.66 -6.72
N ILE A 185 1.88 -18.76 -6.73
CA ILE A 185 1.47 -20.01 -7.40
C ILE A 185 1.03 -21.00 -6.33
N GLU A 186 -0.27 -21.27 -6.24
CA GLU A 186 -0.86 -22.17 -5.24
C GLU A 186 -1.41 -23.47 -5.86
N ASN A 187 -0.68 -24.02 -6.83
CA ASN A 187 -0.95 -25.33 -7.40
C ASN A 187 0.33 -26.19 -7.42
N PRO A 188 0.21 -27.52 -7.28
CA PRO A 188 1.33 -28.41 -7.55
C PRO A 188 1.86 -28.22 -8.98
N LEU A 189 3.15 -28.44 -9.16
CA LEU A 189 3.85 -28.32 -10.44
C LEU A 189 4.51 -29.65 -10.82
N SER A 190 4.62 -29.93 -12.12
CA SER A 190 5.43 -31.06 -12.57
C SER A 190 6.92 -30.82 -12.35
N ALA A 191 7.72 -31.88 -12.49
CA ALA A 191 9.18 -31.81 -12.45
C ALA A 191 9.73 -30.82 -13.50
N ALA A 192 9.14 -30.77 -14.69
CA ALA A 192 9.56 -29.84 -15.74
C ALA A 192 9.25 -28.39 -15.37
N ALA A 193 8.04 -28.11 -14.88
CA ALA A 193 7.65 -26.78 -14.47
C ALA A 193 8.48 -26.28 -13.27
N VAL A 194 8.62 -27.06 -12.21
CA VAL A 194 9.37 -26.61 -11.02
C VAL A 194 10.86 -26.40 -11.31
N GLN A 195 11.44 -27.17 -12.24
CA GLN A 195 12.82 -26.97 -12.68
C GLN A 195 13.00 -25.62 -13.41
N ASN A 196 12.01 -25.19 -14.19
CA ASN A 196 12.05 -23.93 -14.94
C ASN A 196 11.61 -22.71 -14.11
N LEU A 197 10.86 -22.90 -13.03
CA LEU A 197 10.30 -21.81 -12.23
C LEU A 197 11.35 -20.81 -11.70
N PRO A 198 12.51 -21.23 -11.15
CA PRO A 198 13.55 -20.28 -10.75
C PRO A 198 14.12 -19.47 -11.92
N HIS A 199 14.15 -20.04 -13.14
CA HIS A 199 14.60 -19.32 -14.34
C HIS A 199 13.58 -18.28 -14.76
N PHE A 200 12.29 -18.63 -14.74
CA PHE A 200 11.20 -17.67 -14.97
C PHE A 200 11.26 -16.51 -13.97
N LEU A 201 11.42 -16.78 -12.66
CA LEU A 201 11.50 -15.74 -11.64
C LEU A 201 12.70 -14.81 -11.85
N ARG A 202 13.88 -15.35 -12.19
CA ARG A 202 15.07 -14.54 -12.50
C ARG A 202 14.84 -13.67 -13.73
N HIS A 203 14.26 -14.24 -14.78
CA HIS A 203 13.98 -13.53 -16.02
C HIS A 203 12.95 -12.41 -15.77
N LEU A 204 11.85 -12.69 -15.08
CA LEU A 204 10.86 -11.68 -14.69
C LEU A 204 11.49 -10.56 -13.85
N THR A 205 12.28 -10.91 -12.84
CA THR A 205 12.99 -9.94 -11.99
C THR A 205 13.87 -9.02 -12.83
N ALA A 206 14.66 -9.58 -13.75
CA ALA A 206 15.51 -8.81 -14.65
C ALA A 206 14.70 -7.88 -15.59
N GLN A 207 13.58 -8.36 -16.15
CA GLN A 207 12.71 -7.55 -17.01
C GLN A 207 12.06 -6.40 -16.23
N VAL A 208 11.58 -6.66 -15.01
CA VAL A 208 10.99 -5.63 -14.13
C VAL A 208 12.03 -4.58 -13.75
N HIS A 209 13.23 -4.98 -13.32
CA HIS A 209 14.30 -4.04 -12.98
C HIS A 209 14.74 -3.17 -14.17
N HIS A 210 14.69 -3.73 -15.39
CA HIS A 210 14.98 -2.98 -16.61
C HIS A 210 13.88 -1.98 -16.97
N ALA A 211 12.61 -2.39 -16.87
CA ALA A 211 11.47 -1.59 -17.29
C ALA A 211 11.06 -0.53 -16.24
N VAL A 212 11.23 -0.85 -14.95
CA VAL A 212 10.80 -0.05 -13.80
C VAL A 212 11.96 0.09 -12.81
N PRO A 213 12.66 1.25 -12.79
CA PRO A 213 13.77 1.47 -11.87
C PRO A 213 13.35 1.35 -10.41
N GLY A 214 13.95 0.42 -9.67
CA GLY A 214 13.59 0.13 -8.27
C GLY A 214 12.38 -0.79 -8.11
N GLY A 215 11.87 -1.36 -9.19
CA GLY A 215 10.78 -2.33 -9.15
C GLY A 215 11.16 -3.62 -8.43
N LEU A 216 10.15 -4.38 -7.99
CA LEU A 216 10.30 -5.54 -7.12
C LEU A 216 9.52 -6.75 -7.65
N VAL A 217 10.10 -7.93 -7.48
CA VAL A 217 9.43 -9.21 -7.65
C VAL A 217 9.54 -10.01 -6.35
N ILE A 218 8.41 -10.32 -5.74
CA ILE A 218 8.34 -11.04 -4.47
C ILE A 218 7.67 -12.39 -4.70
N TRP A 219 8.26 -13.46 -4.17
CA TRP A 219 7.71 -14.82 -4.26
C TRP A 219 6.93 -15.18 -2.98
N TYR A 220 5.75 -15.78 -3.12
CA TYR A 220 5.01 -16.33 -1.98
C TYR A 220 5.44 -17.77 -1.68
N ASP A 221 5.63 -18.11 -0.41
CA ASP A 221 6.04 -19.43 0.08
C ASP A 221 4.96 -20.50 -0.14
N SER A 222 4.90 -21.08 -1.34
CA SER A 222 3.87 -22.06 -1.71
C SER A 222 4.44 -23.37 -2.24
N VAL A 223 5.00 -23.37 -3.44
CA VAL A 223 5.54 -24.56 -4.11
C VAL A 223 6.99 -24.79 -3.66
N LEU A 224 7.35 -26.05 -3.42
CA LEU A 224 8.70 -26.47 -3.07
C LEU A 224 9.51 -26.86 -4.33
N GLN A 225 10.83 -26.97 -4.20
CA GLN A 225 11.73 -27.36 -5.29
C GLN A 225 11.42 -28.73 -5.94
N ASN A 226 10.61 -29.58 -5.30
CA ASN A 226 10.15 -30.86 -5.84
C ASN A 226 8.79 -30.76 -6.57
N GLY A 227 8.18 -29.58 -6.63
CA GLY A 227 6.89 -29.30 -7.27
C GLY A 227 5.68 -29.47 -6.36
N SER A 228 5.83 -29.94 -5.12
CA SER A 228 4.69 -30.06 -4.20
C SER A 228 4.25 -28.70 -3.66
N LEU A 229 2.94 -28.47 -3.63
CA LEU A 229 2.34 -27.32 -2.95
C LEU A 229 2.34 -27.58 -1.43
N THR A 230 3.27 -26.99 -0.70
CA THR A 230 3.39 -27.14 0.76
C THR A 230 4.08 -25.92 1.35
N TRP A 231 3.30 -25.04 1.95
CA TRP A 231 3.80 -23.85 2.64
C TRP A 231 4.71 -24.23 3.82
N GLN A 232 5.92 -23.71 3.84
CA GLN A 232 6.91 -24.02 4.88
C GLN A 232 6.73 -23.15 6.12
N ASN A 233 6.12 -21.97 5.96
CA ASN A 233 6.07 -20.92 6.98
C ASN A 233 7.47 -20.41 7.39
N GLU A 234 8.50 -20.70 6.58
CA GLU A 234 9.89 -20.31 6.81
C GLU A 234 10.68 -20.30 5.51
N LEU A 235 11.80 -19.59 5.49
CA LEU A 235 12.82 -19.79 4.46
C LEU A 235 13.71 -20.97 4.85
N ASN A 236 13.73 -22.00 4.00
CA ASN A 236 14.58 -23.18 4.20
C ASN A 236 15.13 -23.74 2.87
N ARG A 237 15.81 -24.88 2.92
CA ARG A 237 16.45 -25.49 1.74
C ARG A 237 15.44 -25.90 0.65
N GLN A 238 14.17 -26.11 0.99
CA GLN A 238 13.16 -26.58 0.05
C GLN A 238 12.57 -25.44 -0.81
N ASN A 239 12.62 -24.19 -0.34
CA ASN A 239 12.10 -23.02 -1.07
C ASN A 239 13.16 -21.93 -1.36
N SER A 240 14.37 -22.03 -0.79
CA SER A 240 15.46 -21.05 -1.00
C SER A 240 15.82 -20.78 -2.46
N VAL A 241 15.66 -21.77 -3.34
CA VAL A 241 15.92 -21.61 -4.78
C VAL A 241 15.06 -20.52 -5.44
N PHE A 242 13.84 -20.29 -4.94
CA PHE A 242 12.94 -19.24 -5.44
C PHE A 242 13.27 -17.88 -4.84
N PHE A 243 13.65 -17.85 -3.56
CA PHE A 243 14.13 -16.63 -2.88
C PHE A 243 15.41 -16.09 -3.54
N ASP A 244 16.33 -16.96 -3.94
CA ASP A 244 17.55 -16.57 -4.66
C ASP A 244 17.29 -16.14 -6.12
N ALA A 245 16.07 -16.35 -6.62
CA ALA A 245 15.67 -16.01 -7.98
C ALA A 245 14.94 -14.67 -8.11
N CYS A 246 14.60 -14.00 -7.00
CA CYS A 246 13.83 -12.76 -6.99
C CYS A 246 14.21 -11.84 -5.81
N ASP A 247 13.51 -10.71 -5.65
CA ASP A 247 13.87 -9.67 -4.68
C ASP A 247 13.49 -10.01 -3.23
N GLY A 248 12.53 -10.90 -3.01
CA GLY A 248 12.14 -11.29 -1.66
C GLY A 248 11.21 -12.51 -1.57
N LEU A 249 11.05 -13.01 -0.34
CA LEU A 249 10.14 -14.09 0.00
C LEU A 249 9.07 -13.58 0.95
N PHE A 250 7.80 -13.83 0.64
CA PHE A 250 6.68 -13.69 1.56
C PHE A 250 6.33 -15.09 2.11
N THR A 251 6.58 -15.33 3.40
CA THR A 251 6.26 -16.63 4.03
C THR A 251 4.76 -16.80 4.30
N ASN A 252 4.29 -18.04 4.35
CA ASN A 252 2.95 -18.32 4.86
C ASN A 252 2.81 -18.01 6.37
N TYR A 253 1.58 -18.02 6.87
CA TYR A 253 1.19 -17.41 8.15
C TYR A 253 1.36 -18.31 9.39
N ASN A 254 1.41 -19.64 9.24
CA ASN A 254 1.34 -20.60 10.36
C ASN A 254 2.73 -20.91 10.96
N TRP A 255 3.59 -19.91 11.05
CA TRP A 255 4.92 -20.05 11.62
C TRP A 255 4.86 -20.05 13.16
N LYS A 256 5.95 -20.53 13.75
CA LYS A 256 6.25 -20.49 15.20
C LYS A 256 7.62 -19.86 15.39
N GLU A 257 7.98 -19.47 16.60
CA GLU A 257 9.23 -18.74 16.87
C GLU A 257 10.49 -19.46 16.34
N GLU A 258 10.55 -20.79 16.46
CA GLU A 258 11.62 -21.62 15.88
C GLU A 258 11.77 -21.49 14.35
N HIS A 259 10.69 -21.22 13.62
CA HIS A 259 10.70 -20.97 12.18
C HIS A 259 11.38 -19.62 11.88
N LEU A 260 11.21 -18.63 12.75
CA LEU A 260 11.88 -17.32 12.63
C LEU A 260 13.39 -17.45 12.80
N GLU A 261 13.84 -18.23 13.78
CA GLU A 261 15.27 -18.49 13.99
C GLU A 261 15.93 -19.15 12.78
N ARG A 262 15.28 -20.20 12.24
CA ARG A 262 15.76 -20.92 11.05
C ARG A 262 15.75 -20.01 9.82
N THR A 263 14.67 -19.26 9.62
CA THR A 263 14.55 -18.25 8.55
C THR A 263 15.67 -17.22 8.65
N ARG A 264 15.90 -16.64 9.83
CA ARG A 264 16.92 -15.61 10.04
C ARG A 264 18.32 -16.13 9.75
N ARG A 265 18.62 -17.37 10.13
CA ARG A 265 19.90 -18.04 9.84
C ARG A 265 20.04 -18.32 8.34
N MET A 266 18.99 -18.81 7.68
CA MET A 266 19.01 -19.14 6.25
C MET A 266 19.11 -17.89 5.36
N ALA A 267 18.40 -16.80 5.71
CA ALA A 267 18.39 -15.56 4.93
C ALA A 267 19.72 -14.79 4.99
N GLY A 268 20.50 -14.97 6.06
CA GLY A 268 21.82 -14.36 6.21
C GLY A 268 21.79 -12.83 6.02
N PRO A 269 22.56 -12.26 5.07
CA PRO A 269 22.54 -10.83 4.77
C PRO A 269 21.24 -10.29 4.15
N ARG A 270 20.42 -11.16 3.56
CA ARG A 270 19.13 -10.82 2.93
C ARG A 270 17.94 -10.97 3.89
N HIS A 271 18.17 -10.92 5.20
CA HIS A 271 17.11 -11.07 6.20
C HIS A 271 15.97 -10.04 6.05
N ALA A 272 16.27 -8.83 5.57
CA ALA A 272 15.27 -7.81 5.29
C ALA A 272 14.41 -8.12 4.04
N ASP A 273 14.83 -9.06 3.20
CA ASP A 273 14.11 -9.52 1.99
C ASP A 273 13.14 -10.68 2.29
N VAL A 274 13.09 -11.17 3.54
CA VAL A 274 12.09 -12.16 3.97
C VAL A 274 11.00 -11.47 4.77
N TYR A 275 9.80 -11.40 4.19
CA TYR A 275 8.59 -10.84 4.77
C TYR A 275 7.78 -11.96 5.41
N VAL A 276 7.86 -12.06 6.73
CA VAL A 276 7.14 -13.07 7.49
C VAL A 276 5.65 -12.74 7.50
N GLY A 277 4.82 -13.65 7.00
CA GLY A 277 3.40 -13.45 6.84
C GLY A 277 2.62 -13.36 8.15
N VAL A 278 1.71 -12.40 8.25
CA VAL A 278 0.79 -12.23 9.38
C VAL A 278 -0.61 -12.09 8.83
N ASP A 279 -1.44 -13.12 8.98
CA ASP A 279 -2.85 -13.06 8.57
C ASP A 279 -3.70 -12.36 9.63
N VAL A 280 -4.16 -11.15 9.31
CA VAL A 280 -4.97 -10.35 10.24
C VAL A 280 -6.33 -11.00 10.50
N PHE A 281 -6.86 -11.83 9.59
CA PHE A 281 -8.09 -12.59 9.87
C PHE A 281 -7.86 -13.80 10.80
N ALA A 282 -6.60 -14.12 11.14
CA ALA A 282 -6.23 -15.28 11.94
C ALA A 282 -6.77 -16.62 11.41
N ARG A 283 -6.73 -16.83 10.09
CA ARG A 283 -7.18 -18.09 9.46
C ARG A 283 -6.10 -19.16 9.62
N GLY A 284 -6.16 -19.90 10.71
CA GLY A 284 -5.26 -21.02 10.98
C GLY A 284 -4.65 -20.96 12.37
N ASP A 285 -3.54 -21.69 12.57
CA ASP A 285 -2.82 -21.74 13.84
C ASP A 285 -1.72 -20.65 13.90
N VAL A 286 -2.17 -19.40 13.87
CA VAL A 286 -1.32 -18.20 13.90
C VAL A 286 -1.06 -17.70 15.32
N ILE A 287 0.00 -16.92 15.51
CA ILE A 287 0.36 -16.32 16.81
C ILE A 287 -0.66 -15.26 17.28
N GLY A 288 -1.18 -14.46 16.34
CA GLY A 288 -2.16 -13.42 16.61
C GLY A 288 -2.66 -12.78 15.32
N GLY A 289 -3.94 -12.39 15.33
CA GLY A 289 -4.59 -11.60 14.28
C GLY A 289 -5.60 -10.63 14.89
N GLY A 290 -6.33 -9.90 14.05
CA GLY A 290 -7.18 -8.79 14.47
C GLY A 290 -6.39 -7.77 15.28
N LEU A 291 -6.94 -7.31 16.40
CA LEU A 291 -6.24 -6.40 17.32
C LEU A 291 -5.03 -7.03 18.02
N ASP A 292 -4.84 -8.35 17.95
CA ASP A 292 -3.67 -9.06 18.49
C ASP A 292 -2.51 -9.22 17.48
N THR A 293 -2.62 -8.63 16.29
CA THR A 293 -1.59 -8.64 15.24
C THR A 293 -0.22 -8.16 15.73
N TYR A 294 -0.18 -7.26 16.72
CA TYR A 294 1.07 -6.77 17.34
C TYR A 294 1.90 -7.91 17.96
N LYS A 295 1.28 -8.99 18.45
CA LYS A 295 1.98 -10.15 19.03
C LYS A 295 2.88 -10.81 17.98
N SER A 296 2.35 -10.97 16.77
CA SER A 296 3.07 -11.51 15.62
C SER A 296 4.21 -10.59 15.20
N LEU A 297 3.94 -9.28 15.05
CA LEU A 297 4.96 -8.30 14.67
C LEU A 297 6.11 -8.23 15.69
N ARG A 298 5.80 -8.25 16.99
CA ARG A 298 6.79 -8.23 18.06
C ARG A 298 7.82 -9.35 17.91
N LEU A 299 7.37 -10.60 17.74
CA LEU A 299 8.27 -11.74 17.55
C LEU A 299 9.10 -11.60 16.27
N ILE A 300 8.47 -11.24 15.15
CA ILE A 300 9.17 -11.04 13.87
C ILE A 300 10.31 -10.00 14.01
N ARG A 301 10.04 -8.88 14.69
CA ARG A 301 11.02 -7.81 14.90
C ARG A 301 12.14 -8.19 15.86
N GLN A 302 11.86 -8.99 16.90
CA GLN A 302 12.89 -9.54 17.79
C GLN A 302 13.94 -10.37 17.02
N HIS A 303 13.53 -11.04 15.94
CA HIS A 303 14.44 -11.78 15.05
C HIS A 303 15.02 -10.95 13.90
N SER A 304 14.78 -9.62 13.87
CA SER A 304 15.25 -8.71 12.82
C SER A 304 14.80 -9.11 11.40
N LEU A 305 13.60 -9.67 11.25
CA LEU A 305 13.00 -10.05 9.97
C LEU A 305 11.97 -9.01 9.52
N SER A 306 11.71 -8.93 8.22
CA SER A 306 10.62 -8.13 7.66
C SER A 306 9.27 -8.82 7.92
N ALA A 307 8.18 -8.06 7.86
CA ALA A 307 6.82 -8.58 8.08
C ALA A 307 5.95 -8.28 6.86
N ALA A 308 5.02 -9.18 6.54
CA ALA A 308 3.94 -8.96 5.58
C ALA A 308 2.59 -9.05 6.31
N ILE A 309 1.92 -7.92 6.47
CA ILE A 309 0.57 -7.84 7.05
C ILE A 309 -0.42 -8.16 5.94
N PHE A 310 -1.07 -9.31 6.04
CA PHE A 310 -2.04 -9.80 5.06
C PHE A 310 -3.47 -9.52 5.51
N ALA A 311 -4.28 -9.01 4.57
CA ALA A 311 -5.70 -8.74 4.73
C ALA A 311 -6.06 -7.81 5.91
N PRO A 312 -5.41 -6.64 6.06
CA PRO A 312 -5.82 -5.64 7.06
C PRO A 312 -7.21 -5.06 6.78
N GLY A 313 -7.81 -5.32 5.61
CA GLY A 313 -9.23 -5.14 5.33
C GLY A 313 -10.15 -5.74 6.41
N TRP A 314 -9.65 -6.69 7.21
CA TRP A 314 -10.26 -7.17 8.45
C TRP A 314 -10.83 -6.06 9.33
N VAL A 315 -10.15 -4.92 9.49
CA VAL A 315 -10.64 -3.81 10.33
C VAL A 315 -12.01 -3.34 9.85
N TYR A 316 -12.15 -3.14 8.54
CA TYR A 316 -13.41 -2.74 7.92
C TYR A 316 -14.42 -3.89 7.93
N GLU A 317 -14.00 -5.08 7.49
CA GLU A 317 -14.89 -6.21 7.29
C GLU A 317 -15.44 -6.80 8.59
N HIS A 318 -14.66 -6.74 9.67
CA HIS A 318 -14.99 -7.36 10.96
C HIS A 318 -15.45 -6.36 12.02
N LEU A 319 -14.84 -5.18 12.11
CA LEU A 319 -15.24 -4.15 13.09
C LEU A 319 -16.29 -3.18 12.55
N GLY A 320 -16.56 -3.22 11.24
CA GLY A 320 -17.63 -2.48 10.60
C GLY A 320 -17.21 -1.12 10.04
N GLU A 321 -17.99 -0.66 9.06
CA GLU A 321 -17.70 0.52 8.26
C GLU A 321 -18.01 1.86 8.97
N GLU A 322 -18.99 1.88 9.87
CA GLU A 322 -19.47 3.13 10.51
C GLU A 322 -18.39 3.81 11.36
N ASN A 323 -17.49 3.04 11.99
CA ASN A 323 -16.41 3.53 12.83
C ASN A 323 -15.02 3.18 12.25
N PHE A 324 -14.96 2.93 10.94
CA PHE A 324 -13.76 2.42 10.29
C PHE A 324 -12.52 3.27 10.60
N LEU A 325 -12.57 4.60 10.43
CA LEU A 325 -11.40 5.46 10.67
C LEU A 325 -10.88 5.37 12.12
N HIS A 326 -11.77 5.28 13.10
CA HIS A 326 -11.37 5.12 14.50
C HIS A 326 -10.72 3.75 14.74
N ASN A 327 -11.35 2.69 14.22
CA ASN A 327 -10.84 1.32 14.36
C ASN A 327 -9.52 1.11 13.61
N GLU A 328 -9.34 1.77 12.46
CA GLU A 328 -8.12 1.76 11.66
C GLU A 328 -6.99 2.42 12.44
N ASN A 329 -7.20 3.63 12.98
CA ASN A 329 -6.22 4.29 13.84
C ASN A 329 -5.84 3.43 15.04
N LYS A 330 -6.82 2.83 15.72
CA LYS A 330 -6.57 1.92 16.84
C LYS A 330 -5.74 0.71 16.43
N PHE A 331 -6.09 0.06 15.32
CA PHE A 331 -5.37 -1.10 14.81
C PHE A 331 -3.90 -0.74 14.55
N TRP A 332 -3.63 0.33 13.79
CA TRP A 332 -2.26 0.74 13.45
C TRP A 332 -1.47 1.27 14.64
N ALA A 333 -2.11 1.94 15.60
CA ALA A 333 -1.45 2.38 16.81
C ALA A 333 -0.95 1.22 17.67
N LEU A 334 -1.72 0.13 17.79
CA LEU A 334 -1.26 -1.10 18.46
C LEU A 334 -0.03 -1.74 17.80
N LEU A 335 0.17 -1.49 16.51
CA LEU A 335 1.32 -2.01 15.77
C LEU A 335 2.53 -1.06 15.80
N ALA A 336 2.33 0.22 16.13
CA ALA A 336 3.30 1.29 15.88
C ALA A 336 4.69 1.04 16.48
N GLU A 337 4.76 0.46 17.68
CA GLU A 337 6.01 0.09 18.35
C GLU A 337 6.90 -0.86 17.52
N TYR A 338 6.28 -1.67 16.64
CA TYR A 338 6.96 -2.70 15.85
C TYR A 338 7.11 -2.30 14.37
N LEU A 339 6.73 -1.08 14.01
CA LEU A 339 6.72 -0.57 12.65
C LEU A 339 7.84 0.46 12.48
N ASN A 340 8.75 0.18 11.56
CA ASN A 340 9.77 1.16 11.17
C ASN A 340 9.14 2.21 10.26
N THR A 341 9.12 3.45 10.69
CA THR A 341 8.53 4.54 9.92
C THR A 341 9.45 5.04 8.82
N HIS A 342 8.85 5.67 7.81
CA HIS A 342 9.56 6.55 6.89
C HIS A 342 8.90 7.92 6.80
N SER A 343 9.65 8.85 6.23
CA SER A 343 9.21 10.22 6.03
C SER A 343 9.40 10.64 4.58
N ILE A 344 8.51 11.50 4.11
CA ILE A 344 8.59 12.10 2.77
C ILE A 344 9.58 13.24 2.83
N CYS A 345 10.45 13.31 1.83
CA CYS A 345 11.60 14.22 1.82
C CYS A 345 11.64 15.04 0.52
N THR A 346 10.48 15.51 0.05
CA THR A 346 10.36 16.40 -1.11
C THR A 346 9.63 17.71 -0.77
N LEU A 347 10.28 18.85 -1.01
CA LEU A 347 9.63 20.17 -0.94
C LEU A 347 9.09 20.60 -2.32
N PRO A 348 7.99 21.38 -2.36
CA PRO A 348 7.17 21.80 -1.23
C PRO A 348 6.35 20.63 -0.66
N LEU A 349 6.21 20.58 0.67
CA LEU A 349 5.27 19.69 1.34
C LEU A 349 4.01 20.50 1.67
N ALA A 350 2.87 20.06 1.13
CA ALA A 350 1.56 20.68 1.36
C ALA A 350 0.51 19.59 1.57
N THR A 351 -0.39 19.82 2.52
CA THR A 351 -1.53 18.94 2.80
C THR A 351 -2.62 19.75 3.50
N SER A 352 -3.87 19.52 3.11
CA SER A 352 -5.09 19.87 3.84
C SER A 352 -5.62 18.68 4.64
N PHE A 353 -4.89 17.57 4.65
CA PHE A 353 -5.25 16.31 5.28
C PHE A 353 -6.49 15.65 4.66
N SER A 354 -6.68 15.82 3.35
CA SER A 354 -7.77 15.12 2.67
C SER A 354 -7.47 13.62 2.53
N LEU A 355 -8.40 12.78 2.98
CA LEU A 355 -8.31 11.32 2.85
C LEU A 355 -8.63 10.82 1.42
N GLY A 356 -9.00 11.72 0.50
CA GLY A 356 -9.59 11.33 -0.78
C GLY A 356 -11.00 10.75 -0.62
N ALA A 357 -11.68 11.07 0.48
CA ALA A 357 -13.07 10.73 0.74
C ALA A 357 -13.68 11.76 1.70
N GLY A 358 -14.99 11.92 1.67
CA GLY A 358 -15.70 12.83 2.57
C GLY A 358 -17.22 12.74 2.43
N THR A 359 -17.94 13.34 3.38
CA THR A 359 -19.41 13.50 3.28
C THR A 359 -19.84 14.69 2.43
N SER A 360 -18.88 15.58 2.14
CA SER A 360 -18.97 16.72 1.23
C SER A 360 -17.57 17.04 0.70
N ARG A 361 -17.48 17.87 -0.36
CA ARG A 361 -16.23 18.44 -0.87
C ARG A 361 -16.15 19.91 -0.53
N PHE A 362 -14.99 20.35 -0.05
CA PHE A 362 -14.71 21.69 0.41
C PHE A 362 -13.66 22.37 -0.47
N LEU A 363 -13.81 23.67 -0.65
CA LEU A 363 -12.83 24.56 -1.26
C LEU A 363 -12.81 25.88 -0.49
N ASP A 364 -11.62 26.32 -0.07
CA ASP A 364 -11.42 27.51 0.76
C ASP A 364 -12.33 27.56 2.01
N GLY A 365 -12.52 26.41 2.66
CA GLY A 365 -13.35 26.27 3.86
C GLY A 365 -14.86 26.30 3.62
N LYS A 366 -15.31 26.29 2.36
CA LYS A 366 -16.73 26.30 1.99
C LYS A 366 -17.12 24.98 1.35
N GLU A 367 -18.30 24.48 1.69
CA GLU A 367 -18.91 23.33 1.01
C GLU A 367 -19.18 23.69 -0.46
N GLU A 368 -18.43 23.08 -1.37
CA GLU A 368 -18.55 23.26 -2.82
C GLU A 368 -19.54 22.26 -3.39
N GLU A 369 -19.46 21.00 -2.93
CA GLU A 369 -20.31 19.91 -3.39
C GLU A 369 -20.79 19.11 -2.18
N SER A 370 -22.10 18.98 -2.04
CA SER A 370 -22.71 18.23 -0.95
C SER A 370 -22.95 16.78 -1.36
N GLY A 371 -22.64 15.84 -0.46
CA GLY A 371 -22.84 14.41 -0.70
C GLY A 371 -21.55 13.61 -0.60
N PRO A 372 -21.67 12.29 -0.34
CA PRO A 372 -20.52 11.44 -0.17
C PRO A 372 -19.72 11.33 -1.45
N TRP A 373 -18.40 11.35 -1.33
CA TRP A 373 -17.49 11.15 -2.45
C TRP A 373 -16.26 10.37 -2.01
N TYR A 374 -15.67 9.68 -2.98
CA TYR A 374 -14.47 8.89 -2.83
C TYR A 374 -13.64 8.99 -4.10
N ASN A 375 -12.38 9.42 -3.97
CA ASN A 375 -11.35 9.29 -4.98
C ASN A 375 -9.99 9.24 -4.30
N LEU A 376 -9.42 8.05 -4.15
CA LEU A 376 -8.15 7.85 -3.46
C LEU A 376 -6.96 8.55 -4.15
N SER A 377 -7.04 8.87 -5.45
CA SER A 377 -6.02 9.69 -6.13
C SER A 377 -5.90 11.09 -5.51
N ALA A 378 -6.99 11.60 -4.94
CA ALA A 378 -7.06 12.89 -4.26
C ALA A 378 -6.62 12.83 -2.78
N GLN A 379 -6.21 11.65 -2.29
CA GLN A 379 -5.66 11.54 -0.94
C GLN A 379 -4.33 12.29 -0.83
N GLU A 380 -4.25 13.16 0.18
CA GLU A 380 -3.07 13.93 0.53
C GLU A 380 -2.29 13.28 1.67
N ILE A 381 -1.10 13.82 1.96
CA ILE A 381 -0.24 13.28 3.01
C ILE A 381 -0.92 13.39 4.38
N GLN A 382 -1.02 12.27 5.08
CA GLN A 382 -1.58 12.20 6.42
C GLN A 382 -0.48 12.17 7.50
N PRO A 383 -0.77 12.67 8.72
CA PRO A 383 0.10 12.48 9.87
C PRO A 383 0.09 11.02 10.35
N LEU A 384 0.92 10.74 11.36
CA LEU A 384 0.74 9.54 12.16
C LEU A 384 -0.35 9.81 13.20
N TYR A 385 -1.18 8.81 13.47
CA TYR A 385 -2.25 8.86 14.46
C TYR A 385 -1.89 7.94 15.64
N PRO A 386 -1.16 8.42 16.65
CA PRO A 386 -0.84 7.63 17.83
C PRO A 386 -2.06 7.42 18.74
N GLU A 387 -2.05 6.33 19.51
CA GLU A 387 -3.06 6.10 20.56
C GLU A 387 -2.71 6.95 21.79
N HIS A 388 -3.32 8.14 21.86
CA HIS A 388 -3.31 9.07 23.01
C HIS A 388 -1.93 9.33 23.66
N GLU A 389 -1.20 10.34 23.16
CA GLU A 389 -0.10 10.96 23.89
C GLU A 389 -0.53 12.29 24.51
N GLY A 390 -0.67 12.33 25.83
CA GLY A 390 -0.88 13.58 26.59
C GLY A 390 -2.33 14.09 26.60
N TRP A 391 -2.47 15.42 26.57
CA TRP A 391 -3.74 16.13 26.78
C TRP A 391 -4.63 16.28 25.54
N LEU A 392 -4.06 16.00 24.37
CA LEU A 392 -4.67 16.19 23.05
C LEU A 392 -4.67 14.88 22.27
N SER A 393 -5.69 14.69 21.43
CA SER A 393 -5.82 13.57 20.50
C SER A 393 -6.10 14.05 19.09
N THR A 394 -5.51 13.35 18.13
CA THR A 394 -5.61 13.64 16.69
C THR A 394 -6.53 12.63 16.01
N SER A 395 -7.43 13.10 15.16
CA SER A 395 -8.32 12.25 14.35
C SER A 395 -8.67 12.94 13.04
N CYS A 396 -9.13 12.18 12.05
CA CYS A 396 -9.70 12.77 10.84
C CYS A 396 -11.08 13.38 11.13
N CYS A 397 -11.37 14.53 10.52
CA CYS A 397 -12.70 15.17 10.53
C CYS A 397 -13.24 15.17 9.11
N LEU A 398 -14.42 14.56 8.90
CA LEU A 398 -15.09 14.54 7.60
C LEU A 398 -16.14 15.65 7.45
N GLN A 399 -16.48 16.33 8.56
CA GLN A 399 -17.56 17.31 8.62
C GLN A 399 -17.14 18.71 8.22
N ASP A 400 -15.84 19.02 8.27
CA ASP A 400 -15.29 20.34 7.97
C ASP A 400 -13.88 20.18 7.39
N ALA A 401 -13.55 20.93 6.35
CA ALA A 401 -12.25 20.92 5.72
C ALA A 401 -11.97 22.23 4.98
N TRP A 402 -10.67 22.56 4.85
CA TRP A 402 -10.25 23.69 4.02
C TRP A 402 -10.37 23.35 2.53
N CYS A 403 -9.76 22.24 2.12
CA CYS A 403 -9.82 21.69 0.76
C CYS A 403 -10.03 20.18 0.82
N GLY A 404 -10.78 19.65 -0.15
CA GLY A 404 -11.02 18.20 -0.25
C GLY A 404 -12.15 17.74 0.66
N GLY A 405 -12.00 16.58 1.29
CA GLY A 405 -13.12 15.87 1.97
C GLY A 405 -12.94 15.69 3.46
N SER A 406 -11.77 16.08 3.99
CA SER A 406 -11.45 15.94 5.40
C SER A 406 -10.34 16.88 5.84
N SER A 407 -10.30 17.15 7.14
CA SER A 407 -9.22 17.86 7.81
C SER A 407 -8.67 17.06 8.99
N LEU A 408 -7.56 17.53 9.55
CA LEU A 408 -7.02 17.03 10.80
C LEU A 408 -7.71 17.73 11.98
N LYS A 409 -8.33 16.94 12.86
CA LYS A 409 -8.91 17.42 14.10
C LYS A 409 -7.99 17.09 15.27
N VAL A 410 -7.55 18.15 15.95
CA VAL A 410 -6.90 18.07 17.25
C VAL A 410 -7.94 18.46 18.31
N HIS A 411 -8.17 17.59 19.28
CA HIS A 411 -9.14 17.84 20.34
C HIS A 411 -8.64 17.30 21.68
N GLY A 412 -9.03 17.92 22.79
CA GLY A 412 -8.63 17.47 24.11
C GLY A 412 -8.96 18.50 25.17
N LYS A 413 -8.30 18.40 26.33
CA LYS A 413 -8.50 19.32 27.45
C LYS A 413 -7.15 19.89 27.88
N ILE A 414 -7.01 21.20 27.81
CA ILE A 414 -5.84 21.91 28.34
C ILE A 414 -6.07 22.12 29.85
N PRO A 415 -5.19 21.60 30.74
CA PRO A 415 -5.33 21.83 32.18
C PRO A 415 -5.23 23.30 32.56
N PRO A 416 -5.91 23.76 33.63
CA PRO A 416 -5.75 25.11 34.15
C PRO A 416 -4.30 25.40 34.56
N GLY A 417 -3.77 26.57 34.15
CA GLY A 417 -2.41 27.01 34.50
C GLY A 417 -1.32 26.51 33.55
N GLU A 418 -1.66 25.78 32.49
CA GLU A 418 -0.73 25.45 31.41
C GLU A 418 -0.73 26.57 30.36
N ASP A 419 0.40 27.26 30.22
CA ASP A 419 0.58 28.32 29.21
C ASP A 419 0.90 27.75 27.82
N HIS A 420 1.39 26.50 27.75
CA HIS A 420 1.80 25.85 26.51
C HIS A 420 1.51 24.34 26.54
N VAL A 421 0.75 23.85 25.56
CA VAL A 421 0.55 22.41 25.32
C VAL A 421 1.03 22.08 23.91
N ALA A 422 2.07 21.25 23.82
CA ALA A 422 2.54 20.72 22.55
C ALA A 422 1.88 19.37 22.28
N THR A 423 1.37 19.18 21.06
CA THR A 423 1.03 17.85 20.53
C THR A 423 2.10 17.48 19.51
N ARG A 424 2.68 16.28 19.65
CA ARG A 424 3.65 15.79 18.68
C ARG A 424 2.89 15.16 17.53
N GLU A 425 2.76 15.89 16.43
CA GLU A 425 2.59 15.23 15.15
C GLU A 425 3.97 14.72 14.73
N HIS A 426 4.17 13.40 14.77
CA HIS A 426 5.44 12.80 14.34
C HIS A 426 5.86 13.40 13.00
N PRO A 427 7.09 13.91 12.89
CA PRO A 427 7.46 14.89 11.88
C PRO A 427 7.01 14.43 10.50
N LEU A 428 6.10 15.17 9.86
CA LEU A 428 5.63 14.90 8.50
C LEU A 428 6.80 14.86 7.49
N TRP A 429 7.92 15.48 7.88
CA TRP A 429 9.15 15.66 7.13
C TRP A 429 10.35 14.95 7.78
N GLY A 430 11.12 14.17 7.01
CA GLY A 430 12.34 13.52 7.50
C GLY A 430 13.54 14.47 7.49
N THR A 431 14.06 14.79 8.67
CA THR A 431 15.21 15.71 8.89
C THR A 431 16.57 15.11 8.54
N GLY A 432 16.69 13.79 8.45
CA GLY A 432 17.99 13.13 8.43
C GLY A 432 18.92 13.44 7.24
N GLN A 433 18.41 13.96 6.11
CA GLN A 433 19.25 14.16 4.90
C GLN A 433 18.93 15.37 4.02
N MET A 434 17.94 16.21 4.35
CA MET A 434 17.68 17.43 3.58
C MET A 434 18.14 18.67 4.34
N PRO A 435 19.22 19.34 3.91
CA PRO A 435 19.57 20.63 4.48
C PRO A 435 18.38 21.58 4.31
N ALA A 436 17.98 22.23 5.39
CA ALA A 436 16.94 23.25 5.34
C ALA A 436 17.32 24.28 4.26
N PRO A 437 16.44 24.58 3.30
CA PRO A 437 16.73 25.61 2.32
C PRO A 437 16.94 26.96 3.05
N PRO A 438 17.72 27.88 2.47
CA PRO A 438 18.07 29.14 3.13
C PRO A 438 16.85 30.02 3.46
N LYS A 439 15.70 29.76 2.83
CA LYS A 439 14.42 30.37 3.14
C LYS A 439 13.35 29.28 3.16
N LEU A 440 12.60 29.21 4.24
CA LEU A 440 11.42 28.37 4.39
C LEU A 440 10.20 29.27 4.57
N PHE A 441 9.12 28.91 3.89
CA PHE A 441 7.82 29.52 4.07
C PHE A 441 6.91 28.46 4.67
N LEU A 442 6.44 28.72 5.89
CA LEU A 442 5.52 27.84 6.62
C LEU A 442 4.16 28.54 6.67
N THR A 443 3.10 27.79 6.40
CA THR A 443 1.74 28.28 6.51
C THR A 443 0.90 27.21 7.17
N LEU A 444 0.15 27.61 8.19
CA LEU A 444 -0.86 26.80 8.85
C LEU A 444 -2.19 27.53 8.71
N LEU A 445 -3.18 26.82 8.19
CA LEU A 445 -4.57 27.24 8.23
C LEU A 445 -5.27 26.34 9.24
N TYR A 446 -5.92 26.96 10.22
CA TYR A 446 -6.60 26.24 11.29
C TYR A 446 -7.90 26.97 11.67
N LYS A 447 -8.81 26.23 12.29
CA LYS A 447 -10.05 26.73 12.87
C LYS A 447 -10.10 26.27 14.32
N LEU A 448 -10.40 27.19 15.23
CA LEU A 448 -10.59 26.89 16.64
C LEU A 448 -12.08 26.76 16.93
N GLU A 449 -12.45 25.72 17.67
CA GLU A 449 -13.81 25.49 18.15
C GLU A 449 -13.76 25.17 19.64
N GLY A 450 -14.69 25.75 20.41
CA GLY A 450 -14.84 25.50 21.83
C GLY A 450 -14.94 26.77 22.68
N PRO A 451 -15.23 26.62 23.98
CA PRO A 451 -15.19 27.74 24.91
C PRO A 451 -13.75 28.29 24.99
N HIS A 452 -13.61 29.61 25.09
CA HIS A 452 -12.31 30.30 25.16
C HIS A 452 -11.41 30.11 23.92
N ALA A 453 -11.96 29.78 22.75
CA ALA A 453 -11.20 29.71 21.51
C ALA A 453 -10.43 31.02 21.20
N GLU A 454 -10.99 32.17 21.59
CA GLU A 454 -10.38 33.51 21.46
C GLU A 454 -9.11 33.67 22.33
N GLU A 455 -8.91 32.83 23.34
CA GLU A 455 -7.77 32.87 24.28
C GLU A 455 -6.64 31.92 23.84
N LEU A 456 -6.83 31.16 22.75
CA LEU A 456 -5.87 30.17 22.26
C LEU A 456 -5.20 30.66 20.97
N SER A 457 -3.91 30.35 20.83
CA SER A 457 -3.17 30.52 19.58
C SER A 457 -2.47 29.22 19.20
N VAL A 458 -2.43 28.93 17.90
CA VAL A 458 -1.75 27.74 17.36
C VAL A 458 -0.54 28.20 16.57
N ALA A 459 0.62 27.63 16.86
CA ALA A 459 1.87 27.91 16.15
C ALA A 459 2.50 26.61 15.64
N LEU A 460 3.16 26.69 14.48
CA LEU A 460 3.98 25.60 13.97
C LEU A 460 5.37 25.66 14.60
N GLU A 461 5.84 24.55 15.13
CA GLU A 461 7.22 24.37 15.55
C GLU A 461 8.00 23.64 14.46
N LEU A 462 9.11 24.23 14.01
CA LEU A 462 10.05 23.59 13.08
C LEU A 462 11.36 23.31 13.80
N THR A 463 11.74 22.04 13.87
CA THR A 463 13.03 21.60 14.38
C THR A 463 13.94 21.16 13.23
N THR A 464 15.21 21.54 13.29
CA THR A 464 16.24 21.23 12.28
C THR A 464 17.22 20.14 12.72
N TRP A 465 16.99 19.54 13.89
CA TRP A 465 17.81 18.49 14.50
C TRP A 465 17.01 17.19 14.59
N ASP A 466 17.69 16.04 14.51
CA ASP A 466 17.09 14.74 14.84
C ASP A 466 16.80 14.68 16.34
N SER A 467 15.58 15.07 16.72
CA SER A 467 15.08 14.98 18.09
C SER A 467 14.48 13.60 18.32
N SER A 468 15.15 12.78 19.12
CA SER A 468 14.52 11.59 19.75
C SER A 468 13.59 11.99 20.89
N THR A 469 13.72 13.21 21.43
CA THR A 469 12.97 13.79 22.57
C THR A 469 12.94 15.31 22.47
N CYS A 470 11.75 15.92 22.37
CA CYS A 470 11.62 17.35 22.68
C CYS A 470 11.45 17.47 24.20
N HIS A 471 12.54 17.76 24.90
CA HIS A 471 12.42 18.34 26.23
C HIS A 471 12.02 19.80 26.06
N ALA A 472 10.89 20.19 26.64
CA ALA A 472 10.57 21.58 26.87
C ALA A 472 11.48 22.12 27.99
N ASP A 473 12.74 22.38 27.66
CA ASP A 473 13.51 23.39 28.40
C ASP A 473 13.25 24.72 27.70
N VAL A 474 12.27 25.44 28.25
CA VAL A 474 11.95 26.82 27.89
C VAL A 474 13.17 27.67 28.22
N THR A 475 14.01 27.95 27.23
CA THR A 475 14.89 29.11 27.30
C THR A 475 14.04 30.31 26.90
N SER A 476 13.73 31.15 27.88
CA SER A 476 13.10 32.45 27.65
C SER A 476 13.95 33.25 26.66
N LEU A 477 13.30 33.79 25.63
CA LEU A 477 13.90 34.80 24.77
C LEU A 477 14.37 35.98 25.65
N PRO A 478 15.55 36.55 25.43
CA PRO A 478 15.94 37.77 26.13
C PRO A 478 14.99 38.88 25.70
N GLY A 479 14.31 39.48 26.68
CA GLY A 479 13.51 40.68 26.47
C GLY A 479 14.38 41.80 25.92
N GLU A 480 13.83 42.52 24.95
CA GLU A 480 14.39 43.79 24.49
C GLU A 480 14.30 44.81 25.64
N ASP A 481 15.46 45.32 26.08
CA ASP A 481 15.60 46.60 26.79
C ASP A 481 15.85 47.74 25.79
#